data_AF-A0A653JSX7-F1
#
_entry.id   AF-A0A653JSX7-F1
#
_cell.length_a   1.000
_cell.length_b   1.000
_cell.length_c   1.000
_cell.angle_alpha   90.00
_cell.angle_beta   90.00
_cell.angle_gamma   90.00
#
_symmetry.space_group_name_H-M   'P 1'
#
loop_
_entity.id
_entity.type
_entity.pdbx_description
1 polymer ?
#
loop_
_entity_poly.entity_id
_entity_poly.type
_entity_poly.pdbx_seq_one_letter_code
_entity_poly.pdbx_strand_id
1 'polypeptide(L)'
;MPTNKMGAKESEAGARDKLIETASQIMRKGDTIDISFSELSVLSGLNSALVKYYFGNKDGLLEAILERDMDNILEQVGLLIKKDWPPEDKLRHHIGAVIDTYYEFPYLNRLTMRLIRELPPEGARKIADKYLKPLSEAYNIFVGEGIKSGVFREVDPDLFYSAVTGSADRFFTGKLVWKYCYGREDFDERMRDAYREQTVDLIMSGILKQ
;
A
#
# COMPACT_ATOMS: atom_id res chain seq x y z
N MET A 1 40.52 -15.12 13.43
CA MET A 1 39.30 -14.65 14.14
C MET A 1 38.38 -13.99 13.11
N PRO A 2 37.24 -14.57 12.73
CA PRO A 2 36.28 -13.87 11.89
C PRO A 2 35.44 -12.95 12.80
N THR A 3 35.76 -11.67 12.78
CA THR A 3 35.13 -10.62 13.60
C THR A 3 33.73 -10.27 13.08
N ASN A 4 32.73 -10.49 13.93
CA ASN A 4 31.55 -9.66 14.24
C ASN A 4 30.96 -8.69 13.17
N LYS A 5 30.95 -9.05 11.88
CA LYS A 5 30.28 -8.26 10.83
C LYS A 5 28.79 -8.56 10.71
N MET A 6 28.36 -9.76 11.10
CA MET A 6 26.94 -10.16 11.08
C MET A 6 26.11 -9.40 12.13
N GLY A 7 26.57 -9.34 13.39
CA GLY A 7 25.82 -8.65 14.45
C GLY A 7 25.71 -7.14 14.26
N ALA A 8 26.72 -6.48 13.67
CA ALA A 8 26.65 -5.06 13.32
C ALA A 8 25.65 -4.80 12.18
N LYS A 9 25.65 -5.65 11.14
CA LYS A 9 24.75 -5.52 9.99
C LYS A 9 23.30 -5.82 10.35
N GLU A 10 23.04 -6.76 11.26
CA GLU A 10 21.71 -7.04 11.82
C GLU A 10 21.21 -5.89 12.70
N SER A 11 22.09 -5.30 13.52
CA SER A 11 21.76 -4.09 14.30
C SER A 11 21.47 -2.87 13.41
N GLU A 12 22.17 -2.75 12.28
CA GLU A 12 21.95 -1.67 11.31
C GLU A 12 20.65 -1.85 10.52
N ALA A 13 20.35 -3.07 10.06
CA ALA A 13 19.08 -3.39 9.42
C ALA A 13 17.91 -3.10 10.37
N GLY A 14 18.01 -3.54 11.63
CA GLY A 14 17.00 -3.27 12.65
C GLY A 14 16.79 -1.77 12.92
N ALA A 15 17.84 -0.95 12.87
CA ALA A 15 17.72 0.49 13.04
C ALA A 15 17.02 1.16 11.85
N ARG A 16 17.35 0.78 10.61
CA ARG A 16 16.69 1.27 9.40
C ARG A 16 15.19 0.93 9.41
N ASP A 17 14.86 -0.32 9.69
CA ASP A 17 13.47 -0.78 9.68
C ASP A 17 12.65 -0.13 10.79
N LYS A 18 13.24 0.08 11.98
CA LYS A 18 12.61 0.83 13.07
C LYS A 18 12.29 2.27 12.66
N LEU A 19 13.17 2.94 11.91
CA LEU A 19 12.92 4.29 11.41
C LEU A 19 11.76 4.30 10.41
N ILE A 20 11.75 3.36 9.46
CA ILE A 20 10.66 3.26 8.46
C ILE A 20 9.33 2.98 9.17
N GLU A 21 9.31 2.08 10.14
CA GLU A 21 8.11 1.75 10.91
C GLU A 21 7.62 2.93 11.75
N THR A 22 8.52 3.62 12.44
CA THR A 22 8.16 4.83 13.21
C THR A 22 7.58 5.90 12.28
N ALA A 23 8.18 6.10 11.10
CA ALA A 23 7.71 7.06 10.11
C ALA A 23 6.30 6.72 9.60
N SER A 24 6.05 5.45 9.28
CA SER A 24 4.74 4.93 8.89
C SER A 24 3.66 5.19 9.95
N GLN A 25 3.99 4.98 11.23
CA GLN A 25 3.07 5.26 12.35
C GLN A 25 2.74 6.75 12.49
N ILE A 26 3.72 7.64 12.29
CA ILE A 26 3.50 9.10 12.28
C ILE A 26 2.51 9.46 11.17
N MET A 27 2.75 8.98 9.94
CA MET A 27 1.86 9.27 8.80
C MET A 27 0.45 8.77 9.02
N ARG A 28 0.31 7.53 9.52
CA ARG A 28 -0.99 6.90 9.77
C ARG A 28 -1.79 7.63 10.85
N LYS A 29 -1.15 7.99 11.96
CA LYS A 29 -1.82 8.68 13.08
C LYS A 29 -2.10 10.15 12.79
N GLY A 30 -1.19 10.81 12.06
CA GLY A 30 -1.27 12.24 11.75
C GLY A 30 -2.06 12.59 10.49
N ASP A 31 -2.55 11.59 9.73
CA ASP A 31 -3.17 11.79 8.41
C ASP A 31 -2.33 12.69 7.49
N THR A 32 -1.01 12.46 7.51
CA THR A 32 -0.01 13.30 6.85
C THR A 32 1.03 12.45 6.13
N ILE A 33 1.68 13.04 5.13
CA ILE A 33 2.88 12.48 4.47
C ILE A 33 4.11 13.38 4.73
N ASP A 34 3.95 14.38 5.58
CA ASP A 34 5.02 15.23 6.05
C ASP A 34 5.58 14.66 7.36
N ILE A 35 6.90 14.43 7.38
CA ILE A 35 7.62 13.95 8.55
C ILE A 35 8.86 14.83 8.71
N SER A 36 9.09 15.27 9.95
CA SER A 36 10.35 15.87 10.35
C SER A 36 11.34 14.82 10.83
N PHE A 37 12.62 14.97 10.47
CA PHE A 37 13.69 14.14 11.02
C PHE A 37 13.82 14.30 12.54
N SER A 38 13.50 15.47 13.09
CA SER A 38 13.52 15.68 14.55
C SER A 38 12.44 14.85 15.25
N GLU A 39 11.20 14.89 14.74
CA GLU A 39 10.08 14.12 15.26
C GLU A 39 10.35 12.61 15.15
N LEU A 40 10.82 12.17 13.97
CA LEU A 40 11.18 10.79 13.75
C LEU A 40 12.27 10.31 14.72
N SER A 41 13.28 11.14 15.00
CA SER A 41 14.35 10.81 15.95
C SER A 41 13.81 10.65 17.38
N VAL A 42 12.95 11.57 17.82
CA VAL A 42 12.32 11.54 19.15
C VAL A 42 11.46 10.29 19.32
N LEU A 43 10.60 9.99 18.34
CA LEU A 43 9.67 8.86 18.44
C LEU A 43 10.35 7.50 18.26
N SER A 44 11.39 7.41 17.42
CA SER A 44 12.15 6.16 17.24
C SER A 44 13.18 5.90 18.35
N GLY A 45 13.56 6.94 19.09
CA GLY A 45 14.68 6.93 20.03
C GLY A 45 16.05 6.80 19.35
N LEU A 46 16.11 7.01 18.02
CA LEU A 46 17.34 6.94 17.23
C LEU A 46 17.85 8.35 16.90
N ASN A 47 19.17 8.48 16.77
CA ASN A 47 19.81 9.78 16.50
C ASN A 47 19.45 10.29 15.09
N SER A 48 19.20 11.59 14.93
CA SER A 48 18.95 12.26 13.65
C SER A 48 20.10 12.08 12.64
N ALA A 49 21.32 11.85 13.12
CA ALA A 49 22.45 11.47 12.28
C ALA A 49 22.23 10.11 11.57
N LEU A 50 21.58 9.14 12.21
CA LEU A 50 21.24 7.85 11.59
C LEU A 50 20.16 8.02 10.52
N VAL A 51 19.18 8.91 10.74
CA VAL A 51 18.16 9.22 9.73
C VAL A 51 18.83 9.77 8.46
N LYS A 52 19.74 10.74 8.61
CA LYS A 52 20.53 11.26 7.48
C LYS A 52 21.45 10.20 6.86
N TYR A 53 22.04 9.33 7.67
CA TYR A 53 22.92 8.27 7.18
C TYR A 53 22.17 7.25 6.29
N TYR A 54 21.00 6.78 6.72
CA TYR A 54 20.24 5.78 5.98
C TYR A 54 19.49 6.33 4.77
N PHE A 55 18.96 7.54 4.89
CA PHE A 55 18.01 8.08 3.91
C PHE A 55 18.55 9.29 3.15
N GLY A 56 19.64 9.90 3.63
CA GLY A 56 20.19 11.14 3.08
C GLY A 56 19.28 12.34 3.38
N ASN A 57 18.17 12.42 2.66
CA ASN A 57 17.19 13.49 2.73
C ASN A 57 15.77 12.95 2.94
N LYS A 58 14.80 13.86 3.00
CA LYS A 58 13.39 13.50 3.24
C LYS A 58 12.82 12.64 2.13
N ASP A 59 13.16 12.91 0.87
CA ASP A 59 12.64 12.13 -0.27
C ASP A 59 13.17 10.70 -0.24
N GLY A 60 14.45 10.50 0.12
CA GLY A 60 15.02 9.17 0.32
C GLY A 60 14.36 8.38 1.46
N LEU A 61 13.87 9.06 2.51
CA LEU A 61 13.06 8.41 3.56
C LEU A 61 11.69 8.00 3.02
N LEU A 62 11.04 8.89 2.26
CA LEU A 62 9.73 8.65 1.67
C LEU A 62 9.77 7.52 0.63
N GLU A 63 10.82 7.49 -0.20
CA GLU A 63 11.08 6.39 -1.15
C GLU A 63 11.29 5.07 -0.42
N ALA A 64 12.04 5.06 0.69
CA ALA A 64 12.27 3.84 1.48
C ALA A 64 11.00 3.30 2.15
N ILE A 65 10.11 4.20 2.62
CA ILE A 65 8.79 3.81 3.15
C ILE A 65 7.93 3.22 2.04
N LEU A 66 7.85 3.90 0.89
CA LEU A 66 7.10 3.42 -0.26
C LEU A 66 7.63 2.07 -0.75
N GLU A 67 8.95 1.89 -0.79
CA GLU A 67 9.61 0.65 -1.19
C GLU A 67 9.22 -0.50 -0.26
N ARG A 68 9.31 -0.32 1.06
CA ARG A 68 8.88 -1.35 2.03
C ARG A 68 7.42 -1.75 1.80
N ASP A 69 6.53 -0.76 1.68
CA ASP A 69 5.08 -1.01 1.60
C ASP A 69 4.72 -1.69 0.26
N MET A 70 5.28 -1.20 -0.86
CA MET A 70 5.01 -1.76 -2.19
C MET A 70 5.66 -3.12 -2.42
N ASP A 71 6.88 -3.36 -1.91
CA ASP A 71 7.53 -4.68 -2.04
C ASP A 71 6.70 -5.76 -1.31
N ASN A 72 6.18 -5.44 -0.12
CA ASN A 72 5.28 -6.34 0.62
C ASN A 72 3.99 -6.61 -0.16
N ILE A 73 3.35 -5.58 -0.75
CA ILE A 73 2.12 -5.75 -1.53
C ILE A 73 2.38 -6.64 -2.76
N LEU A 74 3.47 -6.38 -3.50
CA LEU A 74 3.84 -7.17 -4.67
C LEU A 74 4.11 -8.63 -4.32
N GLU A 75 4.78 -8.88 -3.20
CA GLU A 75 5.00 -10.25 -2.71
C GLU A 75 3.67 -10.96 -2.43
N GLN A 76 2.75 -10.32 -1.69
CA GLN A 76 1.44 -10.90 -1.38
C GLN A 76 0.60 -11.15 -2.63
N VAL A 77 0.60 -10.22 -3.59
CA VAL A 77 -0.09 -10.38 -4.88
C VAL A 77 0.53 -11.54 -5.68
N GLY A 78 1.86 -11.62 -5.75
CA GLY A 78 2.58 -12.70 -6.43
C GLY A 78 2.32 -14.08 -5.81
N LEU A 79 2.21 -14.16 -4.48
CA LEU A 79 1.81 -15.38 -3.78
C LEU A 79 0.37 -15.78 -4.09
N LEU A 80 -0.55 -14.81 -4.12
CA LEU A 80 -1.96 -15.04 -4.42
C LEU A 80 -2.19 -15.53 -5.86
N ILE A 81 -1.49 -14.93 -6.84
CA ILE A 81 -1.57 -15.35 -8.25
C ILE A 81 -1.24 -16.85 -8.39
N LYS A 82 -0.23 -17.32 -7.65
CA LYS A 82 0.22 -18.73 -7.68
C LYS A 82 -0.72 -19.71 -6.98
N LYS A 83 -1.72 -19.24 -6.23
CA LYS A 83 -2.67 -20.14 -5.56
C LYS A 83 -3.64 -20.73 -6.57
N ASP A 84 -3.87 -22.03 -6.45
CA ASP A 84 -4.86 -22.76 -7.21
C ASP A 84 -6.25 -22.61 -6.57
N TRP A 85 -6.80 -21.39 -6.69
CA TRP A 85 -8.12 -21.02 -6.18
C TRP A 85 -9.06 -20.70 -7.35
N PRO A 86 -10.38 -20.94 -7.21
CA PRO A 86 -11.35 -20.48 -8.18
C PRO A 86 -11.19 -18.97 -8.46
N PRO A 87 -11.35 -18.50 -9.71
CA PRO A 87 -11.14 -17.10 -10.07
C PRO A 87 -11.95 -16.13 -9.21
N GLU A 88 -13.19 -16.48 -8.90
CA GLU A 88 -14.08 -15.70 -8.02
C GLU A 88 -13.48 -15.53 -6.62
N ASP A 89 -13.13 -16.63 -5.95
CA ASP A 89 -12.54 -16.61 -4.61
C ASP A 89 -11.21 -15.86 -4.57
N LYS A 90 -10.38 -16.07 -5.60
CA LYS A 90 -9.08 -15.40 -5.74
C LYS A 90 -9.25 -13.89 -5.85
N LEU A 91 -10.18 -13.43 -6.69
CA LEU A 91 -10.46 -12.00 -6.86
C LEU A 91 -11.12 -11.40 -5.62
N ARG A 92 -12.07 -12.11 -5.00
CA ARG A 92 -12.74 -11.68 -3.77
C ARG A 92 -11.73 -11.46 -2.64
N HIS A 93 -10.80 -12.40 -2.47
CA HIS A 93 -9.70 -12.27 -1.52
C HIS A 93 -8.77 -11.10 -1.87
N HIS A 94 -8.42 -10.92 -3.14
CA HIS A 94 -7.56 -9.82 -3.57
C HIS A 94 -8.17 -8.45 -3.24
N ILE A 95 -9.45 -8.22 -3.58
CA ILE A 95 -10.14 -6.96 -3.29
C ILE A 95 -10.18 -6.71 -1.77
N GLY A 96 -10.47 -7.74 -0.97
CA GLY A 96 -10.42 -7.64 0.49
C GLY A 96 -9.04 -7.20 0.99
N ALA A 97 -7.97 -7.81 0.48
CA ALA A 97 -6.59 -7.47 0.84
C ALA A 97 -6.20 -6.05 0.42
N VAL A 98 -6.71 -5.54 -0.71
CA VAL A 98 -6.52 -4.14 -1.12
C VAL A 98 -7.13 -3.19 -0.09
N ILE A 99 -8.35 -3.46 0.38
CA ILE A 99 -9.04 -2.64 1.39
C ILE A 99 -8.26 -2.68 2.72
N ASP A 100 -7.80 -3.85 3.14
CA ASP A 100 -6.99 -3.99 4.36
C ASP A 100 -5.65 -3.24 4.25
N THR A 101 -5.04 -3.23 3.06
CA THR A 101 -3.82 -2.47 2.78
C THR A 101 -4.02 -0.97 2.93
N TYR A 102 -5.12 -0.41 2.39
CA TYR A 102 -5.41 1.01 2.53
C TYR A 102 -5.87 1.40 3.95
N TYR A 103 -6.40 0.45 4.72
CA TYR A 103 -6.65 0.66 6.15
C TYR A 103 -5.34 0.76 6.95
N GLU A 104 -4.37 -0.11 6.65
CA GLU A 104 -3.09 -0.15 7.33
C GLU A 104 -2.19 1.03 6.92
N PHE A 105 -2.15 1.33 5.62
CA PHE A 105 -1.34 2.38 5.01
C PHE A 105 -2.21 3.41 4.28
N PRO A 106 -3.04 4.20 4.99
CA PRO A 106 -3.94 5.18 4.37
C PRO A 106 -3.20 6.30 3.63
N TYR A 107 -1.92 6.49 3.91
CA TYR A 107 -1.07 7.47 3.22
C TYR A 107 -0.52 6.96 1.87
N LEU A 108 -0.67 5.68 1.53
CA LEU A 108 0.05 5.04 0.42
C LEU A 108 -0.17 5.72 -0.93
N ASN A 109 -1.43 6.03 -1.28
CA ASN A 109 -1.73 6.70 -2.56
C ASN A 109 -1.20 8.14 -2.56
N ARG A 110 -1.40 8.89 -1.46
CA ARG A 110 -0.88 10.26 -1.30
C ARG A 110 0.64 10.31 -1.44
N LEU A 111 1.34 9.36 -0.81
CA LEU A 111 2.79 9.23 -0.87
C LEU A 111 3.25 8.90 -2.30
N THR A 112 2.62 7.93 -2.94
CA THR A 112 2.93 7.54 -4.32
C THR A 112 2.75 8.72 -5.28
N MET A 113 1.60 9.40 -5.22
CA MET A 113 1.31 10.55 -6.08
C MET A 113 2.25 11.72 -5.85
N ARG A 114 2.65 11.96 -4.59
CA ARG A 114 3.66 12.96 -4.26
C ARG A 114 5.00 12.63 -4.93
N LEU A 115 5.50 11.42 -4.74
CA LEU A 115 6.79 11.00 -5.31
C LEU A 115 6.79 11.02 -6.84
N ILE A 116 5.71 10.57 -7.48
CA ILE A 116 5.55 10.65 -8.94
C ILE A 116 5.59 12.11 -9.44
N ARG A 117 5.06 13.06 -8.67
CA ARG A 117 4.99 14.48 -9.06
C ARG A 117 6.29 15.23 -8.79
N GLU A 118 6.96 14.92 -7.68
CA GLU A 118 8.08 15.72 -7.15
C GLU A 118 9.45 15.17 -7.56
N LEU A 119 9.59 13.87 -7.82
CA LEU A 119 10.85 13.30 -8.29
C LEU A 119 11.15 13.69 -9.74
N PRO A 120 12.43 13.71 -10.15
CA PRO A 120 12.80 13.79 -11.56
C PRO A 120 12.15 12.66 -12.39
N PRO A 121 11.97 12.85 -13.71
CA PRO A 121 11.30 11.86 -14.57
C PRO A 121 11.84 10.43 -14.45
N GLU A 122 13.14 10.26 -14.22
CA GLU A 122 13.78 8.95 -14.01
C GLU A 122 13.30 8.28 -12.72
N GLY A 123 13.19 9.03 -11.62
CA GLY A 123 12.69 8.54 -10.34
C GLY A 123 11.20 8.19 -10.41
N ALA A 124 10.40 9.07 -11.01
CA ALA A 124 8.97 8.80 -11.22
C ALA A 124 8.74 7.56 -12.11
N ARG A 125 9.51 7.41 -13.19
CA ARG A 125 9.45 6.23 -14.06
C ARG A 125 9.87 4.96 -13.31
N LYS A 126 10.91 5.02 -12.48
CA LYS A 126 11.35 3.89 -11.65
C LYS A 126 10.22 3.41 -10.72
N ILE A 127 9.49 4.33 -10.07
CA ILE A 127 8.33 3.97 -9.22
C ILE A 127 7.24 3.31 -10.06
N ALA A 128 6.89 3.90 -11.21
CA ALA A 128 5.86 3.35 -12.09
C ALA A 128 6.23 1.94 -12.59
N ASP A 129 7.47 1.75 -13.03
CA ASP A 129 7.94 0.49 -13.59
C ASP A 129 8.13 -0.61 -12.53
N LYS A 130 8.63 -0.25 -11.33
CA LYS A 130 8.87 -1.23 -10.25
C LYS A 130 7.58 -1.65 -9.54
N TYR A 131 6.62 -0.74 -9.38
CA TYR A 131 5.47 -1.00 -8.49
C TYR A 131 4.11 -0.90 -9.19
N LEU A 132 3.83 0.20 -9.90
CA LEU A 132 2.48 0.44 -10.42
C LEU A 132 2.14 -0.47 -11.60
N LYS A 133 3.08 -0.67 -12.53
CA LYS A 133 2.88 -1.56 -13.68
C LYS A 133 2.67 -3.01 -13.26
N PRO A 134 3.51 -3.64 -12.40
CA PRO A 134 3.26 -5.01 -11.96
C PRO A 134 1.92 -5.20 -11.24
N LEU A 135 1.47 -4.20 -10.45
CA LEU A 135 0.15 -4.24 -9.82
C LEU A 135 -0.98 -4.17 -10.85
N SER A 136 -0.87 -3.32 -11.87
CA SER A 136 -1.85 -3.28 -12.98
C SER A 136 -1.82 -4.60 -13.78
N GLU A 137 -0.65 -5.13 -14.07
CA GLU A 137 -0.48 -6.38 -14.81
C GLU A 137 -1.02 -7.60 -14.05
N ALA A 138 -1.00 -7.58 -12.71
CA ALA A 138 -1.65 -8.61 -11.91
C ALA A 138 -3.17 -8.68 -12.17
N TYR A 139 -3.81 -7.56 -12.48
CA TYR A 139 -5.23 -7.53 -12.82
C TYR A 139 -5.52 -8.19 -14.18
N ASN A 140 -4.59 -8.11 -15.14
CA ASN A 140 -4.69 -8.88 -16.38
C ASN A 140 -4.72 -10.40 -16.11
N ILE A 141 -4.08 -10.86 -15.04
CA ILE A 141 -4.10 -12.26 -14.62
C ILE A 141 -5.41 -12.58 -13.89
N PHE A 142 -5.71 -11.85 -12.80
CA PHE A 142 -6.91 -12.13 -11.99
C PHE A 142 -8.20 -12.06 -12.81
N VAL A 143 -8.37 -11.00 -13.60
CA VAL A 143 -9.56 -10.79 -14.42
C VAL A 143 -9.52 -11.69 -15.66
N GLY A 144 -8.35 -11.82 -16.30
CA GLY A 144 -8.21 -12.61 -17.52
C GLY A 144 -8.50 -14.10 -17.33
N GLU A 145 -8.10 -14.70 -16.20
CA GLU A 145 -8.45 -16.09 -15.84
C GLU A 145 -9.96 -16.29 -15.71
N GLY A 146 -10.65 -15.37 -15.02
CA GLY A 146 -12.09 -15.46 -14.84
C GLY A 146 -12.90 -15.16 -16.11
N ILE A 147 -12.43 -14.28 -16.99
CA ILE A 147 -13.04 -14.06 -18.30
C ILE A 147 -12.91 -15.33 -19.16
N LYS A 148 -11.70 -15.91 -19.24
CA LYS A 148 -11.45 -17.12 -20.04
C LYS A 148 -12.26 -18.33 -19.58
N SER A 149 -12.47 -18.47 -18.26
CA SER A 149 -13.29 -19.53 -17.68
C SER A 149 -14.79 -19.24 -17.72
N GLY A 150 -15.20 -18.06 -18.17
CA GLY A 150 -16.60 -17.66 -18.29
C GLY A 150 -17.27 -17.24 -16.98
N VAL A 151 -16.51 -17.15 -15.89
CA VAL A 151 -16.99 -16.71 -14.57
C VAL A 151 -17.20 -15.18 -14.53
N PHE A 152 -16.35 -14.43 -15.22
CA PHE A 152 -16.43 -12.97 -15.30
C PHE A 152 -16.95 -12.50 -16.65
N ARG A 153 -17.68 -11.38 -16.66
CA ARG A 153 -18.01 -10.66 -17.89
C ARG A 153 -16.77 -9.95 -18.45
N GLU A 154 -16.80 -9.63 -19.74
CA GLU A 154 -15.73 -8.84 -20.34
C GLU A 154 -15.66 -7.44 -19.73
N VAL A 155 -14.48 -7.07 -19.25
CA VAL A 155 -14.12 -5.76 -18.70
C VAL A 155 -12.70 -5.42 -19.11
N ASP A 156 -12.40 -4.12 -19.15
CA ASP A 156 -11.03 -3.63 -19.22
C ASP A 156 -10.35 -3.80 -17.84
N PRO A 157 -9.24 -4.57 -17.72
CA PRO A 157 -8.60 -4.82 -16.43
C PRO A 157 -7.99 -3.58 -15.78
N ASP A 158 -7.50 -2.60 -16.56
CA ASP A 158 -6.87 -1.38 -16.05
C ASP A 158 -7.95 -0.44 -15.47
N LEU A 159 -9.11 -0.36 -16.13
CA LEU A 159 -10.27 0.37 -15.59
C LEU A 159 -10.83 -0.31 -14.33
N PHE A 160 -10.84 -1.65 -14.30
CA PHE A 160 -11.29 -2.40 -13.12
C PHE A 160 -10.32 -2.21 -11.94
N TYR A 161 -9.02 -2.27 -12.17
CA TYR A 161 -7.98 -1.92 -11.19
C TYR A 161 -8.19 -0.52 -10.61
N SER A 162 -8.45 0.45 -11.49
CA SER A 162 -8.71 1.85 -11.09
C SER A 162 -9.96 1.97 -10.22
N ALA A 163 -11.02 1.22 -10.51
CA ALA A 163 -12.24 1.21 -9.71
C ALA A 163 -12.03 0.59 -8.32
N VAL A 164 -11.33 -0.55 -8.25
CA VAL A 164 -11.03 -1.24 -6.98
C VAL A 164 -10.18 -0.35 -6.07
N THR A 165 -9.04 0.12 -6.57
CA THR A 165 -8.12 0.96 -5.78
C THR A 165 -8.74 2.30 -5.40
N GLY A 166 -9.49 2.93 -6.32
CA GLY A 166 -10.18 4.19 -6.06
C GLY A 166 -11.25 4.07 -4.97
N SER A 167 -12.00 2.95 -4.93
CA SER A 167 -12.97 2.70 -3.87
C SER A 167 -12.28 2.58 -2.49
N ALA A 168 -11.24 1.77 -2.40
CA ALA A 168 -10.50 1.55 -1.16
C ALA A 168 -9.83 2.84 -0.63
N ASP A 169 -9.10 3.56 -1.50
CA ASP A 169 -8.41 4.79 -1.11
C ASP A 169 -9.37 5.91 -0.68
N ARG A 170 -10.45 6.14 -1.43
CA ARG A 170 -11.40 7.23 -1.17
C ARG A 170 -12.01 7.16 0.22
N PHE A 171 -12.22 5.95 0.72
CA PHE A 171 -12.80 5.71 2.04
C PHE A 171 -11.82 6.11 3.16
N PHE A 172 -10.58 5.65 3.11
CA PHE A 172 -9.60 5.87 4.19
C PHE A 172 -8.89 7.23 4.12
N THR A 173 -8.70 7.79 2.92
CA THR A 173 -8.26 9.19 2.75
C THR A 173 -9.38 10.18 3.09
N GLY A 174 -10.63 9.72 3.04
CA GLY A 174 -11.83 10.53 3.31
C GLY A 174 -12.17 10.74 4.78
N LYS A 175 -11.33 10.35 5.75
CA LYS A 175 -11.68 10.38 7.20
C LYS A 175 -12.22 11.73 7.68
N LEU A 176 -11.57 12.82 7.28
CA LEU A 176 -12.03 14.17 7.62
C LEU A 176 -13.39 14.51 6.98
N VAL A 177 -13.65 14.02 5.76
CA VAL A 177 -14.98 14.17 5.13
C VAL A 177 -16.03 13.44 5.96
N TRP A 178 -15.75 12.23 6.42
CA TRP A 178 -16.68 11.47 7.27
C TRP A 178 -16.93 12.13 8.62
N LYS A 179 -15.88 12.67 9.25
CA LYS A 179 -15.97 13.45 10.48
C LYS A 179 -16.86 14.68 10.29
N TYR A 180 -16.54 15.53 9.30
CA TYR A 180 -17.20 16.82 9.14
C TYR A 180 -18.58 16.74 8.48
N CYS A 181 -18.82 15.79 7.57
CA CYS A 181 -20.09 15.67 6.87
C CYS A 181 -21.08 14.70 7.55
N TYR A 182 -20.59 13.67 8.24
CA TYR A 182 -21.43 12.60 8.80
C TYR A 182 -21.26 12.40 10.30
N GLY A 183 -20.36 13.14 10.98
CA GLY A 183 -20.10 12.99 12.40
C GLY A 183 -19.50 11.64 12.80
N ARG A 184 -18.89 10.93 11.84
CA ARG A 184 -18.32 9.59 12.03
C ARG A 184 -16.81 9.67 12.20
N GLU A 185 -16.32 9.15 13.33
CA GLU A 185 -14.89 9.10 13.66
C GLU A 185 -14.42 7.67 13.94
N ASP A 186 -15.33 6.69 13.92
CA ASP A 186 -15.13 5.26 14.12
C ASP A 186 -14.45 4.60 12.92
N PHE A 187 -13.20 4.96 12.65
CA PHE A 187 -12.34 4.30 11.66
C PHE A 187 -11.51 3.18 12.28
N ASP A 188 -12.19 2.28 12.98
CA ASP A 188 -11.61 1.10 13.60
C ASP A 188 -11.73 -0.15 12.71
N GLU A 189 -11.32 -1.31 13.25
CA GLU A 189 -11.36 -2.59 12.54
C GLU A 189 -12.78 -3.02 12.18
N ARG A 190 -13.78 -2.67 12.99
CA ARG A 190 -15.18 -3.00 12.71
C ARG A 190 -15.67 -2.23 11.48
N MET A 191 -15.35 -0.95 11.39
CA MET A 191 -15.71 -0.14 10.22
C MET A 191 -14.95 -0.60 8.97
N ARG A 192 -13.66 -0.97 9.10
CA ARG A 192 -12.90 -1.61 8.02
C ARG A 192 -13.60 -2.87 7.53
N ASP A 193 -14.00 -3.77 8.44
CA ASP A 193 -14.62 -5.04 8.09
C ASP A 193 -15.97 -4.85 7.39
N ALA A 194 -16.81 -3.94 7.90
CA ALA A 194 -18.09 -3.61 7.28
C ALA A 194 -17.89 -2.99 5.88
N TYR A 195 -16.94 -2.06 5.74
CA TYR A 195 -16.63 -1.46 4.44
C TYR A 195 -16.06 -2.48 3.45
N ARG A 196 -15.20 -3.40 3.93
CA ARG A 196 -14.63 -4.50 3.14
C ARG A 196 -15.72 -5.41 2.60
N GLU A 197 -16.61 -5.90 3.45
CA GLU A 197 -17.72 -6.78 3.04
C GLU A 197 -18.59 -6.12 1.98
N GLN A 198 -19.06 -4.89 2.25
CA GLN A 198 -19.93 -4.18 1.33
C GLN A 198 -19.26 -3.87 -0.02
N THR A 199 -17.99 -3.46 0.00
CA THR A 199 -17.27 -3.06 -1.22
C THR A 199 -16.87 -4.27 -2.06
N VAL A 200 -16.45 -5.36 -1.40
CA VAL A 200 -16.17 -6.62 -2.09
C VAL A 200 -17.43 -7.13 -2.79
N ASP A 201 -18.58 -7.17 -2.09
CA ASP A 201 -19.82 -7.65 -2.68
C ASP A 201 -20.30 -6.78 -3.83
N LEU A 202 -20.18 -5.45 -3.70
CA LEU A 202 -20.52 -4.49 -4.76
C LEU A 202 -19.66 -4.70 -6.01
N ILE A 203 -18.34 -4.83 -5.85
CA ILE A 203 -17.40 -4.99 -6.96
C ILE A 203 -17.57 -6.36 -7.62
N MET A 204 -17.70 -7.42 -6.83
CA MET A 204 -17.89 -8.79 -7.34
C MET A 204 -19.20 -8.92 -8.11
N SER A 205 -20.31 -8.40 -7.56
CA SER A 205 -21.60 -8.35 -8.27
C SER A 205 -21.50 -7.58 -9.59
N GLY A 206 -20.61 -6.59 -9.63
CA GLY A 206 -20.35 -5.78 -10.82
C GLY A 206 -19.54 -6.49 -11.91
N ILE A 207 -18.83 -7.60 -11.65
CA ILE A 207 -17.98 -8.30 -12.63
C ILE A 207 -18.41 -9.74 -12.92
N LEU A 208 -19.11 -10.40 -11.99
CA LEU A 208 -19.62 -11.75 -12.18
C LEU A 208 -20.57 -11.81 -13.39
N LYS A 209 -20.44 -12.89 -14.17
CA LYS A 209 -21.34 -13.15 -15.30
C LYS A 209 -22.66 -13.71 -14.75
N GLN A 210 -23.76 -13.02 -15.04
CA GLN A 210 -25.12 -13.44 -14.68
C GLN A 210 -25.59 -14.62 -15.53
#